data_AF-A0A8K0JNB9-F1
#
_entry.id   AF-A0A8K0JNB9-F1
#
_cell.length_a   1.000
_cell.length_b   1.000
_cell.length_c   1.000
_cell.angle_alpha   90.00
_cell.angle_beta   90.00
_cell.angle_gamma   90.00
#
_symmetry.space_group_name_H-M   'P 1'
#
loop_
_entity.id
_entity.type
_entity.pdbx_description
1 polymer ?
#
loop_
_entity_poly.entity_id
_entity_poly.type
_entity_poly.pdbx_seq_one_letter_code
_entity_poly.pdbx_strand_id
1 'polypeptide(L)' 'MSGRAPQQPLAIGAGASSPLTWFWNDQVVNPEHRAGNINIAIGVTTFALGVLAVRNFGGILVPGF' A
#
# COMPACT_ATOMS: atom_id res chain seq x y z
N MET A 1 -18.50 -14.28 23.03
CA MET A 1 -17.22 -14.77 22.44
C MET A 1 -16.32 -13.58 22.26
N SER A 2 -15.41 -13.31 23.20
CA SER A 2 -14.49 -12.16 23.14
C SER A 2 -13.27 -12.57 22.33
N GLY A 3 -13.19 -12.14 21.08
CA GLY A 3 -12.02 -12.33 20.23
C GLY A 3 -10.92 -11.37 20.67
N ARG A 4 -9.84 -11.89 21.26
CA ARG A 4 -8.59 -11.12 21.40
C ARG A 4 -8.07 -10.83 20.00
N ALA A 5 -8.00 -9.55 19.63
CA ALA A 5 -7.13 -9.12 18.54
C ALA A 5 -5.70 -9.63 18.84
N PRO A 6 -4.93 -10.08 17.83
CA PRO A 6 -3.54 -10.46 18.04
C PRO A 6 -2.76 -9.21 18.46
N GLN A 7 -2.57 -9.03 19.76
CA GLN A 7 -1.62 -8.08 20.32
C GLN A 7 -0.22 -8.65 20.08
N GLN A 8 0.38 -8.35 18.92
CA GLN A 8 1.76 -8.72 18.67
C GLN A 8 2.67 -7.81 19.51
N PRO A 9 3.51 -8.37 20.39
CA PRO A 9 4.36 -7.59 21.27
C PRO A 9 5.40 -6.86 20.42
N LEU A 10 5.41 -5.52 20.51
CA LEU A 10 6.56 -4.72 20.11
C LEU A 10 7.71 -5.09 21.07
N ALA A 11 8.41 -6.19 20.78
CA ALA A 11 9.47 -6.69 21.63
C ALA A 11 10.62 -5.67 21.60
N ILE A 12 10.86 -4.99 22.72
CA ILE A 12 12.07 -4.20 22.95
C ILE A 12 13.01 -5.11 23.72
N GLY A 13 13.67 -6.04 23.02
CA GLY A 13 14.56 -7.04 23.61
C GLY A 13 15.42 -7.70 22.54
N ALA A 14 16.62 -8.18 22.91
CA ALA A 14 17.75 -8.55 22.04
C ALA A 14 17.52 -9.67 20.98
N GLY A 15 16.28 -10.05 20.70
CA GLY A 15 15.88 -10.95 19.61
C GLY A 15 14.63 -10.47 18.84
N ALA A 16 14.23 -9.21 19.00
CA ALA A 16 13.09 -8.64 18.33
C ALA A 16 13.37 -8.35 16.85
N SER A 17 12.50 -8.83 15.96
CA SER A 17 12.47 -8.38 14.57
C SER A 17 12.23 -6.87 14.53
N SER A 18 12.99 -6.16 13.70
CA SER A 18 12.78 -4.72 13.48
C SER A 18 11.30 -4.47 13.10
N PRO A 19 10.66 -3.39 13.59
CA PRO A 19 9.28 -3.06 13.24
C PRO A 19 9.02 -3.04 11.73
N LEU A 20 10.01 -2.64 10.94
CA LEU A 20 9.94 -2.67 9.47
C LEU A 20 9.92 -4.10 8.92
N THR A 21 10.73 -5.00 9.49
CA THR A 21 10.76 -6.41 9.12
C THR A 21 9.47 -7.11 9.48
N TRP A 22 8.90 -6.81 10.65
CA TRP A 22 7.59 -7.30 11.04
C TRP A 22 6.51 -6.80 10.08
N PHE A 23 6.46 -5.49 9.83
CA PHE A 23 5.48 -4.89 8.93
C PHE A 23 5.56 -5.48 7.52
N TRP A 24 6.77 -5.63 6.99
CA TRP A 24 6.97 -6.25 5.67
C TRP A 24 6.38 -7.67 5.63
N ASN A 25 6.71 -8.50 6.61
CA ASN A 25 6.25 -9.89 6.66
C ASN A 25 4.74 -10.00 6.87
N ASP A 26 4.18 -9.20 7.78
CA ASP A 26 2.78 -9.31 8.21
C ASP A 26 1.81 -8.60 7.27
N GLN A 27 2.18 -7.43 6.78
CA GLN A 27 1.29 -6.55 6.02
C GLN A 27 1.54 -6.61 4.51
N VAL A 28 2.80 -6.79 4.07
CA VAL A 28 3.14 -6.72 2.64
C VAL A 28 3.13 -8.09 1.97
N VAL A 29 3.91 -9.05 2.47
CA VAL A 29 4.07 -10.37 1.81
C VAL A 29 3.07 -11.43 2.25
N ASN A 30 2.39 -11.22 3.38
CA ASN A 30 1.37 -12.14 3.91
C ASN A 30 0.25 -12.38 2.87
N PRO A 31 -0.06 -13.65 2.53
CA PRO A 31 -1.10 -13.99 1.57
C PRO A 31 -2.49 -13.45 1.90
N GLU A 32 -2.84 -13.31 3.18
CA GLU A 32 -4.16 -12.81 3.60
C GLU A 32 -4.40 -11.35 3.16
N HIS A 33 -3.34 -10.56 3.09
CA HIS A 33 -3.41 -9.15 2.68
C HIS A 33 -3.19 -8.94 1.18
N ARG A 34 -2.83 -9.98 0.41
CA ARG A 34 -2.44 -9.84 -1.02
C ARG A 34 -3.51 -9.19 -1.87
N ALA A 35 -4.77 -9.62 -1.75
CA ALA A 35 -5.85 -9.05 -2.55
C ALA A 35 -6.03 -7.55 -2.28
N GLY A 36 -5.98 -7.14 -1.02
CA GLY A 36 -6.00 -5.72 -0.63
C GLY A 36 -4.80 -4.96 -1.18
N ASN A 37 -3.60 -5.50 -1.00
CA ASN A 37 -2.35 -4.89 -1.48
C ASN A 37 -2.31 -4.73 -3.00
N ILE A 38 -2.84 -5.70 -3.75
CA ILE A 38 -2.98 -5.63 -5.22
C ILE A 38 -3.92 -4.48 -5.59
N ASN A 39 -5.07 -4.35 -4.92
CA ASN A 39 -6.00 -3.26 -5.19
C ASN A 39 -5.39 -1.89 -4.88
N ILE A 40 -4.62 -1.77 -3.79
CA ILE A 40 -3.86 -0.56 -3.48
C ILE A 40 -2.85 -0.26 -4.60
N ALA A 41 -2.07 -1.25 -5.03
CA ALA A 41 -1.10 -1.08 -6.11
C ALA A 41 -1.77 -0.64 -7.43
N ILE A 42 -2.91 -1.25 -7.78
CA ILE A 42 -3.70 -0.86 -8.96
C ILE A 42 -4.18 0.59 -8.83
N GLY A 43 -4.75 0.96 -7.69
CA GLY A 43 -5.26 2.31 -7.44
C GLY A 43 -4.15 3.37 -7.55
N VAL A 44 -3.02 3.15 -6.88
CA VAL A 44 -1.86 4.05 -6.93
C VAL A 44 -1.29 4.16 -8.35
N THR A 45 -1.16 3.02 -9.04
CA THR A 45 -0.68 3.00 -10.43
C THR A 45 -1.61 3.76 -11.37
N THR A 46 -2.91 3.54 -11.24
CA THR A 46 -3.94 4.21 -12.07
C THR A 46 -3.92 5.71 -11.83
N PHE A 47 -3.82 6.14 -10.57
CA PHE A 47 -3.69 7.55 -10.22
C PHE A 47 -2.44 8.18 -10.84
N ALA A 48 -1.27 7.53 -10.67
CA ALA A 48 -0.01 8.03 -11.23
C ALA A 48 -0.06 8.13 -12.76
N LEU A 49 -0.60 7.11 -13.45
CA LEU A 49 -0.79 7.13 -14.89
C LEU A 49 -1.76 8.24 -15.32
N GLY A 50 -2.84 8.48 -14.59
CA GLY A 50 -3.76 9.59 -14.84
C GLY A 50 -3.08 10.95 -14.75
N VAL A 51 -2.25 11.18 -13.72
CA VAL A 51 -1.46 12.41 -13.58
C VAL A 51 -0.50 12.59 -14.76
N LEU A 52 0.19 11.54 -15.17
CA LEU A 52 1.07 11.58 -16.34
C LEU A 52 0.29 11.86 -17.63
N ALA A 53 -0.88 11.24 -17.80
CA ALA A 53 -1.73 11.47 -18.97
C ALA A 53 -2.17 12.94 -19.06
N VAL A 54 -2.65 13.52 -17.96
CA VAL A 54 -3.02 14.95 -17.92
C VAL A 54 -1.82 15.86 -18.19
N ARG A 55 -0.66 15.56 -17.62
CA ARG A 55 0.56 16.36 -17.84
C ARG A 55 1.01 16.37 -19.30
N ASN A 56 0.87 15.26 -20.01
CA ASN A 56 1.38 15.12 -21.38
C ASN A 56 0.32 15.45 -22.45
N PHE A 57 -0.96 15.20 -22.17
CA PHE A 57 -2.04 15.30 -23.16
C PHE A 57 -3.14 16.28 -22.76
N GLY A 58 -3.05 16.94 -21.59
CA GLY A 58 -4.07 17.87 -21.12
C GLY A 58 -4.34 19.03 -22.09
N GLY A 59 -3.32 19.48 -22.83
CA GLY A 59 -3.46 20.52 -23.85
C GLY A 59 -4.33 20.12 -25.05
N ILE A 60 -4.50 18.82 -25.32
CA ILE A 60 -5.39 18.33 -26.39
C ILE A 60 -6.87 18.45 -25.96
N LEU A 61 -7.14 18.38 -24.66
CA LEU A 61 -8.50 18.38 -24.10
C LEU A 61 -9.05 19.80 -23.90
N VAL A 62 -8.20 20.82 -23.96
CA VAL A 62 -8.62 22.22 -23.88
C VAL A 62 -8.74 22.76 -25.32
N PRO A 63 -9.92 23.25 -25.74
CA PRO A 63 -10.05 23.90 -27.04
C PRO A 63 -9.13 25.14 -27.08
N GLY A 64 -8.31 25.24 -28.12
CA GLY A 64 -7.55 26.46 -28.38
C GLY A 64 -8.52 27.57 -28.78
N PHE A 65 -8.61 28.60 -27.94
CA PHE A 65 -9.24 29.88 -28.31
C PHE A 65 -8.15 30.81 -28.86
#